data_AF-A0AAD5S5Y1-F1
#
_entry.id   AF-A0AAD5S5Y1-F1
#
_cell.length_a   1.000
_cell.length_b   1.000
_cell.length_c   1.000
_cell.angle_alpha   90.00
_cell.angle_beta   90.00
_cell.angle_gamma   90.00
#
_symmetry.space_group_name_H-M   'P 1'
#
loop_
_entity.id
_entity.type
_entity.pdbx_description
1 polymer ?
#
loop_
_entity_poly.entity_id
_entity_poly.type
_entity_poly.pdbx_seq_one_letter_code
_entity_poly.pdbx_strand_id
1 'polypeptide(L)'
;GTTQPKFWFYQYRNTPDAEWNTYYGFPEMSLGDHDLEMMNYWTSRAPESFQRNMMILVKFLREEVGEGKDGGRIVGKVMLANGLVKRNLGGKTELVKECRTEEERVEALRERFGIELTQEQRDGIRGYVTELKETGSGEESEPGQR
;
A
#
# COMPACT_ATOMS: atom_id res chain seq x y z
N GLY A 1 -26.37 11.52 31.04
CA GLY A 1 -26.08 10.19 30.46
C GLY A 1 -25.21 10.41 29.25
N THR A 2 -24.04 9.78 29.20
CA THR A 2 -23.11 9.90 28.08
C THR A 2 -23.69 9.10 26.90
N THR A 3 -24.15 9.79 25.87
CA THR A 3 -24.50 9.18 24.59
C THR A 3 -23.25 8.51 24.04
N GLN A 4 -23.32 7.20 23.78
CA GLN A 4 -22.21 6.50 23.15
C GLN A 4 -21.91 7.14 21.78
N PRO A 5 -20.63 7.33 21.42
CA PRO A 5 -20.28 7.86 20.12
C PRO A 5 -20.77 6.91 19.03
N LYS A 6 -21.47 7.47 18.04
CA LYS A 6 -21.97 6.73 16.89
C LYS A 6 -20.80 6.44 15.95
N PHE A 7 -20.59 5.16 15.65
CA PHE A 7 -19.58 4.70 14.69
C PHE A 7 -20.26 4.18 13.43
N TRP A 8 -19.60 4.39 12.30
CA TRP A 8 -19.90 3.76 11.02
C TRP A 8 -18.81 2.77 10.67
N PHE A 9 -19.19 1.64 10.07
CA PHE A 9 -18.25 0.64 9.59
C PHE A 9 -18.28 0.61 8.07
N TYR A 10 -17.13 0.86 7.44
CA TYR A 10 -16.97 0.62 6.02
C TYR A 10 -16.75 -0.87 5.77
N GLN A 11 -17.64 -1.48 4.99
CA GLN A 11 -17.57 -2.88 4.59
C GLN A 11 -17.44 -3.00 3.08
N TYR A 12 -16.76 -4.04 2.61
CA TYR A 12 -16.60 -4.32 1.19
C TYR A 12 -16.71 -5.83 0.90
N ARG A 13 -17.06 -6.15 -0.35
CA ARG A 13 -16.99 -7.49 -0.92
C ARG A 13 -16.47 -7.38 -2.34
N ASN A 14 -15.59 -8.30 -2.72
CA ASN A 14 -14.90 -8.23 -4.01
C ASN A 14 -15.73 -8.80 -5.18
N THR A 15 -16.76 -9.59 -4.88
CA THR A 15 -17.74 -10.10 -5.84
C THR A 15 -19.15 -10.01 -5.24
N PRO A 16 -20.22 -10.01 -6.06
CA PRO A 16 -21.60 -9.98 -5.56
C PRO A 16 -21.95 -11.14 -4.63
N ASP A 17 -21.28 -12.28 -4.80
CA ASP A 17 -21.57 -13.52 -4.06
C ASP A 17 -20.64 -13.72 -2.84
N ALA A 18 -19.62 -12.87 -2.66
CA ALA A 18 -18.71 -12.94 -1.53
C ALA A 18 -19.34 -12.36 -0.25
N GLU A 19 -18.90 -12.87 0.90
CA GLU A 19 -19.24 -12.31 2.20
C GLU A 19 -18.68 -10.88 2.36
N TRP A 20 -19.42 -10.07 3.11
CA TRP A 20 -18.98 -8.72 3.48
C TRP A 20 -17.83 -8.78 4.48
N ASN A 21 -16.75 -8.08 4.17
CA ASN A 21 -15.61 -7.90 5.06
C ASN A 21 -15.67 -6.48 5.64
N THR A 22 -15.63 -6.38 6.97
CA THR A 22 -15.45 -5.09 7.65
C THR A 22 -14.02 -4.62 7.49
N TYR A 23 -13.84 -3.41 6.96
CA TYR A 23 -12.51 -2.85 6.73
C TYR A 23 -12.06 -1.95 7.87
N TYR A 24 -12.82 -0.89 8.20
CA TYR A 24 -12.57 -0.05 9.38
C TYR A 24 -13.84 0.63 9.87
N GLY A 25 -13.82 1.03 11.14
CA GLY A 25 -14.82 1.89 11.77
C GLY A 25 -14.33 3.33 11.89
N PHE A 26 -15.23 4.30 11.75
CA PHE A 26 -14.90 5.71 11.95
C PHE A 26 -16.06 6.46 12.66
N PRO A 27 -15.74 7.45 13.50
CA PRO A 27 -16.75 8.28 14.17
C PRO A 27 -17.30 9.37 13.24
N GLU A 28 -18.45 9.95 13.58
CA GLU A 28 -18.96 11.17 12.91
C GLU A 28 -18.30 12.47 13.43
N MET A 29 -17.37 12.39 14.38
CA MET A 29 -16.74 13.58 14.95
C MET A 29 -15.67 14.15 14.02
N SER A 30 -15.52 15.48 14.03
CA SER A 30 -14.39 16.14 13.37
C SER A 30 -13.08 15.85 14.10
N LEU A 31 -12.02 15.62 13.34
CA LEU A 31 -10.65 15.50 13.84
C LEU A 31 -9.89 16.80 13.53
N GLY A 32 -9.14 17.32 14.50
CA GLY A 32 -8.25 18.45 14.29
C GLY A 32 -6.85 18.03 13.84
N ASP A 33 -6.01 19.00 13.50
CA ASP A 33 -4.63 18.75 13.04
C ASP A 33 -3.83 17.92 14.04
N HIS A 34 -3.97 18.21 15.34
CA HIS A 34 -3.27 17.46 16.40
C HIS A 34 -3.68 15.98 16.47
N ASP A 35 -4.96 15.68 16.24
CA ASP A 35 -5.44 14.30 16.19
C ASP A 35 -4.82 13.55 15.01
N LEU A 36 -4.76 14.21 13.85
CA LEU A 36 -4.14 13.65 12.64
C LEU A 36 -2.63 13.47 12.80
N GLU A 37 -1.95 14.39 13.48
CA GLU A 37 -0.52 14.29 13.79
C GLU A 37 -0.23 13.08 14.70
N MET A 38 -1.03 12.88 15.76
CA MET A 38 -0.88 11.73 16.64
C MET A 38 -1.11 10.41 15.89
N MET A 39 -2.14 10.34 15.04
CA MET A 39 -2.41 9.18 14.19
C MET A 39 -1.22 8.91 13.26
N ASN A 40 -0.74 9.93 12.55
CA ASN A 40 0.38 9.82 11.62
C ASN A 40 1.68 9.41 12.33
N TYR A 41 1.93 9.93 13.54
CA TYR A 41 3.07 9.54 14.36
C TYR A 41 3.01 8.06 14.70
N TRP A 42 1.88 7.56 15.20
CA TRP A 42 1.73 6.15 15.53
C TRP A 42 1.91 5.27 14.29
N THR A 43 1.23 5.58 13.17
CA THR A 43 1.34 4.78 11.94
C THR A 43 2.76 4.77 11.37
N SER A 44 3.54 5.83 11.56
CA SER A 44 4.89 5.97 11.00
C SER A 44 6.00 5.45 11.93
N ARG A 45 5.75 5.38 13.25
CA ARG A 45 6.80 5.13 14.25
C ARG A 45 6.59 3.86 15.07
N ALA A 46 5.35 3.43 15.29
CA ALA A 46 5.06 2.25 16.10
C ALA A 46 5.65 0.99 15.45
N PRO A 47 6.44 0.18 16.19
CA PRO A 47 6.97 -1.09 15.69
C PRO A 47 5.89 -2.08 15.24
N GLU A 48 4.68 -1.97 15.77
CA GLU A 48 3.52 -2.82 15.46
C GLU A 48 2.75 -2.35 14.22
N SER A 49 3.00 -1.11 13.76
CA SER A 49 2.31 -0.55 12.61
C SER A 49 2.72 -1.29 11.32
N PHE A 50 1.74 -1.80 10.57
CA PHE A 50 2.04 -2.45 9.30
C PHE A 50 2.62 -1.45 8.29
N GLN A 51 2.24 -0.17 8.35
CA GLN A 51 2.78 0.88 7.47
C GLN A 51 4.27 1.11 7.69
N ARG A 52 4.79 0.86 8.89
CA ARG A 52 6.23 0.93 9.17
C ARG A 52 6.98 -0.28 8.61
N ASN A 53 6.34 -1.46 8.62
CA ASN A 53 7.00 -2.74 8.32
C ASN A 53 6.66 -3.28 6.92
N MET A 54 5.87 -2.57 6.12
CA MET A 54 5.47 -2.95 4.78
C MET A 54 5.64 -1.78 3.82
N MET A 55 6.39 -2.01 2.74
CA MET A 55 6.46 -1.05 1.64
C MET A 55 5.24 -1.24 0.74
N ILE A 56 4.37 -0.23 0.66
CA ILE A 56 3.15 -0.31 -0.15
C ILE A 56 2.95 0.95 -1.00
N LEU A 57 2.79 0.77 -2.31
CA LEU A 57 2.32 1.81 -3.23
C LEU A 57 1.12 1.29 -4.02
N VAL A 58 0.16 2.18 -4.28
CA VAL A 58 -0.98 1.92 -5.15
C VAL A 58 -1.17 3.10 -6.09
N LYS A 59 -1.15 2.85 -7.40
CA LYS A 59 -1.40 3.83 -8.46
C LYS A 59 -2.59 3.39 -9.29
N PHE A 60 -3.66 4.18 -9.28
CA PHE A 60 -4.82 3.93 -10.13
C PHE A 60 -4.55 4.38 -11.57
N LEU A 61 -5.00 3.58 -12.53
CA LEU A 61 -4.88 3.84 -13.95
C LEU A 61 -6.19 4.43 -14.46
N ARG A 62 -6.11 5.56 -15.16
CA ARG A 62 -7.25 6.28 -15.72
C ARG A 62 -7.19 6.23 -17.23
N GLU A 63 -8.32 5.96 -17.87
CA GLU A 63 -8.52 6.13 -19.31
C GLU A 63 -9.11 7.52 -19.56
N GLU A 64 -8.54 8.25 -20.53
CA GLU A 64 -9.14 9.48 -21.01
C GLU A 64 -10.39 9.15 -21.82
N VAL A 65 -11.52 9.66 -21.35
CA VAL A 65 -12.75 9.69 -22.15
C VAL A 65 -12.65 10.98 -22.96
N GLY A 66 -12.80 10.89 -24.29
CA GLY A 66 -12.44 11.94 -25.25
C GLY A 66 -12.87 13.38 -24.91
N GLU A 67 -12.25 14.35 -25.59
CA GLU A 67 -12.34 15.79 -25.34
C GLU A 67 -13.76 16.26 -24.94
N GLY A 68 -13.87 16.86 -23.75
CA GLY A 68 -15.11 17.50 -23.27
C GLY A 68 -15.91 16.73 -22.20
N LYS A 69 -15.44 15.57 -21.71
CA LYS A 69 -16.03 14.90 -20.54
C LYS A 69 -15.08 14.92 -19.35
N ASP A 70 -15.38 15.79 -18.38
CA ASP A 70 -14.78 15.69 -17.05
C ASP A 70 -15.14 14.33 -16.44
N GLY A 71 -14.12 13.48 -16.23
CA GLY A 71 -14.30 12.19 -15.55
C GLY A 71 -13.78 11.00 -16.34
N GLY A 72 -12.47 10.95 -16.60
CA GLY A 72 -11.80 9.72 -17.03
C GLY A 72 -12.03 8.58 -16.02
N ARG A 73 -12.28 7.40 -16.56
CA ARG A 73 -12.67 6.20 -15.82
C ARG A 73 -11.44 5.51 -15.25
N ILE A 74 -11.49 5.07 -13.98
CA ILE A 74 -10.47 4.18 -13.45
C ILE A 74 -10.63 2.81 -14.10
N VAL A 75 -9.60 2.38 -14.83
CA VAL A 75 -9.59 1.12 -15.59
C VAL A 75 -8.76 0.04 -14.91
N GLY A 76 -8.01 0.41 -13.87
CA GLY A 76 -7.20 -0.54 -13.13
C GLY A 76 -6.31 0.12 -12.09
N LYS A 77 -5.35 -0.64 -11.59
CA LYS A 77 -4.31 -0.20 -10.67
C LYS A 77 -3.02 -0.98 -10.84
N VAL A 78 -1.90 -0.33 -10.53
CA VAL A 78 -0.60 -0.95 -10.30
C VAL A 78 -0.27 -0.81 -8.82
N MET A 79 0.25 -1.86 -8.22
CA MET A 79 0.58 -1.94 -6.81
C MET A 79 2.02 -2.42 -6.65
N LEU A 80 2.76 -1.86 -5.70
CA LEU A 80 4.02 -2.41 -5.21
C LEU A 80 3.78 -2.82 -3.76
N ALA A 81 3.99 -4.09 -3.45
CA ALA A 81 3.91 -4.61 -2.09
C ALA A 81 5.23 -5.31 -1.76
N ASN A 82 6.02 -4.70 -0.89
CA ASN A 82 7.41 -5.05 -0.60
C ASN A 82 8.26 -5.05 -1.88
N GLY A 83 8.60 -6.22 -2.44
CA GLY A 83 9.29 -6.36 -3.72
C GLY A 83 8.37 -6.71 -4.91
N LEU A 84 7.07 -6.91 -4.68
CA LEU A 84 6.17 -7.45 -5.69
C LEU A 84 5.38 -6.34 -6.39
N VAL A 85 5.66 -6.12 -7.67
CA VAL A 85 4.85 -5.26 -8.54
C VAL A 85 3.70 -6.09 -9.10
N LYS A 86 2.47 -5.67 -8.83
CA LYS A 86 1.23 -6.32 -9.28
C LYS A 86 0.38 -5.35 -10.09
N ARG A 87 -0.35 -5.86 -11.08
CA ARG A 87 -1.31 -5.07 -11.86
C ARG A 87 -2.69 -5.71 -11.80
N ASN A 88 -3.73 -4.88 -11.75
CA ASN A 88 -5.13 -5.31 -11.83
C ASN A 88 -5.89 -4.38 -12.78
N LEU A 89 -6.43 -4.92 -13.87
CA LEU A 89 -7.18 -4.17 -14.90
C LEU A 89 -8.68 -4.50 -14.88
N GLY A 90 -9.28 -4.60 -13.68
CA GLY A 90 -10.73 -4.80 -13.53
C GLY A 90 -11.17 -6.21 -13.15
N GLY A 91 -10.39 -6.93 -12.33
CA GLY A 91 -10.86 -8.15 -11.67
C GLY A 91 -9.81 -9.23 -11.42
N LYS A 92 -8.74 -9.25 -12.22
CA LYS A 92 -7.62 -10.19 -12.03
C LYS A 92 -6.35 -9.44 -11.67
N THR A 93 -5.72 -9.86 -10.59
CA THR A 93 -4.39 -9.38 -10.20
C THR A 93 -3.33 -10.30 -10.81
N GLU A 94 -2.36 -9.74 -11.50
CA GLU A 94 -1.19 -10.44 -12.03
C GLU A 94 0.11 -9.90 -11.43
N LEU A 95 1.11 -10.76 -11.29
CA LEU A 95 2.47 -10.37 -10.92
C LEU A 95 3.18 -9.85 -12.18
N VAL A 96 3.69 -8.63 -12.11
CA VAL A 96 4.39 -7.96 -13.21
C VAL A 96 5.90 -8.05 -13.05
N LYS A 97 6.41 -7.88 -11.81
CA LYS A 97 7.83 -7.94 -11.48
C LYS A 97 8.00 -8.35 -10.02
N GLU A 98 9.00 -9.18 -9.75
CA GLU A 98 9.54 -9.41 -8.41
C GLU A 98 10.89 -8.69 -8.35
N CYS A 99 11.03 -7.75 -7.42
CA CYS A 99 12.27 -7.06 -7.12
C CYS A 99 12.92 -7.80 -5.94
N ARG A 100 14.13 -8.30 -6.16
CA ARG A 100 14.95 -9.00 -5.16
C ARG A 100 15.99 -8.10 -4.52
N THR A 101 16.29 -6.96 -5.13
CA THR A 101 17.18 -5.94 -4.58
C THR A 101 16.50 -4.58 -4.46
N GLU A 102 17.09 -3.69 -3.66
CA GLU A 102 16.59 -2.33 -3.53
C GLU A 102 16.73 -1.56 -4.85
N GLU A 103 17.81 -1.80 -5.60
CA GLU A 103 18.05 -1.18 -6.91
C GLU A 103 16.93 -1.55 -7.90
N GLU A 104 16.53 -2.82 -7.94
CA GLU A 104 15.42 -3.27 -8.79
C GLU A 104 14.09 -2.64 -8.38
N ARG A 105 13.89 -2.39 -7.08
CA ARG A 105 12.70 -1.76 -6.54
C ARG A 105 12.67 -0.26 -6.83
N VAL A 106 13.80 0.44 -6.69
CA VAL A 106 13.96 1.85 -7.08
C VAL A 106 13.69 2.03 -8.57
N GLU A 107 14.19 1.11 -9.40
CA GLU A 107 13.89 1.14 -10.84
C GLU A 107 12.39 0.94 -11.11
N ALA A 108 11.73 0.05 -10.38
CA ALA A 108 10.28 -0.15 -10.50
C ALA A 108 9.48 1.09 -10.07
N LEU A 109 9.92 1.84 -9.05
CA LEU A 109 9.33 3.12 -8.65
C LEU A 109 9.33 4.11 -9.81
N ARG A 110 10.46 4.23 -10.52
CA ARG A 110 10.60 5.09 -11.69
C ARG A 110 9.69 4.64 -12.82
N GLU A 111 9.85 3.40 -13.30
CA GLU A 111 9.18 2.92 -14.50
C GLU A 111 7.65 2.80 -14.36
N ARG A 112 7.17 2.42 -13.17
CA ARG A 112 5.74 2.06 -12.98
C ARG A 112 4.97 3.16 -12.27
N PHE A 113 5.62 3.83 -11.32
CA PHE A 113 4.97 4.85 -10.49
C PHE A 113 5.31 6.27 -10.95
N GLY A 114 6.42 6.47 -11.67
CA GLY A 114 6.91 7.80 -12.05
C GLY A 114 7.56 8.52 -10.87
N ILE A 115 8.09 7.76 -9.91
CA ILE A 115 8.75 8.28 -8.71
C ILE A 115 10.25 8.09 -8.89
N GLU A 116 10.95 9.21 -9.07
CA GLU A 116 12.40 9.23 -9.12
C GLU A 116 12.96 9.66 -7.77
N LEU A 117 13.82 8.81 -7.20
CA LEU A 117 14.51 9.11 -5.95
C LEU A 117 15.88 9.72 -6.22
N THR A 118 16.19 10.80 -5.50
CA THR A 118 17.53 11.37 -5.44
C THR A 118 18.50 10.39 -4.77
N GLN A 119 19.81 10.63 -4.91
CA GLN A 119 20.82 9.78 -4.26
C GLN A 119 20.65 9.77 -2.73
N GLU A 120 20.41 10.94 -2.12
CA GLU A 120 20.16 11.07 -0.67
C GLU A 120 18.95 10.24 -0.21
N GLN A 121 17.84 10.27 -0.97
CA GLN A 121 16.65 9.48 -0.65
C GLN A 121 16.89 7.97 -0.78
N ARG A 122 17.68 7.54 -1.77
CA ARG A 122 18.09 6.14 -1.92
C ARG A 122 18.95 5.69 -0.74
N ASP A 123 19.92 6.52 -0.35
CA ASP A 123 20.80 6.22 0.78
C ASP A 123 20.03 6.18 2.11
N GLY A 124 18.95 6.97 2.24
CA GLY A 124 18.04 6.91 3.39
C GLY A 124 17.23 5.62 3.52
N ILE A 125 17.15 4.78 2.47
CA ILE A 125 16.51 3.45 2.56
C ILE A 125 17.42 2.45 3.27
N ARG A 126 18.75 2.64 3.19
CA ARG A 126 19.72 1.67 3.70
C ARG A 126 19.55 1.49 5.21
N GLY A 127 19.46 0.24 5.65
CA GLY A 127 19.23 -0.12 7.05
C GLY A 127 17.80 0.10 7.54
N TYR A 128 16.88 0.62 6.71
CA TYR A 128 15.48 0.72 7.09
C TYR A 128 14.82 -0.66 7.15
N VAL A 129 13.78 -0.80 7.97
CA VAL A 129 13.18 -2.12 8.26
C VAL A 129 12.60 -2.81 7.04
N THR A 130 12.23 -2.05 6.00
CA THR A 130 11.68 -2.59 4.75
C THR A 130 12.68 -2.69 3.60
N GLU A 131 13.96 -2.35 3.82
CA GLU A 131 15.02 -2.48 2.81
C GLU A 131 15.06 -3.91 2.26
N LEU A 132 15.08 -4.05 0.94
CA LEU A 132 15.32 -5.35 0.31
C LEU A 132 16.81 -5.67 0.38
N LYS A 133 17.14 -6.69 1.15
CA LYS A 133 18.49 -7.25 1.17
C LYS A 133 18.57 -8.33 0.11
N GLU A 134 19.66 -8.35 -0.66
CA GLU A 134 19.99 -9.49 -1.51
C GLU A 134 19.89 -10.76 -0.66
N THR A 135 18.97 -11.65 -1.02
CA THR A 135 18.96 -12.98 -0.44
C THR A 135 20.23 -13.68 -0.92
N GLY A 136 21.25 -13.71 -0.06
CA GLY A 136 22.34 -14.65 -0.21
C GLY A 136 21.76 -16.05 -0.43
N SER A 137 22.34 -16.79 -1.36
CA SER A 137 22.00 -18.18 -1.63
C SER A 137 21.91 -19.00 -0.34
N GLY A 138 20.69 -19.40 0.03
CA GLY A 138 20.41 -20.56 0.88
C GLY A 138 20.75 -20.44 2.36
N GLU A 139 19.76 -20.13 3.18
CA GLU A 139 19.53 -20.91 4.38
C GLU A 139 18.11 -21.48 4.28
N GLU A 140 18.03 -22.80 4.08
CA GLU A 140 16.78 -23.55 4.24
C GLU A 140 16.24 -23.27 5.63
N SER A 141 15.10 -22.57 5.71
CA SER A 141 14.33 -22.54 6.95
C SER A 141 13.53 -23.83 7.01
N GLU A 142 13.83 -24.66 8.00
CA GLU A 142 13.06 -25.86 8.31
C GLU A 142 11.56 -25.53 8.52
N PRO A 143 10.65 -26.44 8.14
CA PRO A 143 9.22 -26.23 8.33
C PRO A 143 8.77 -26.60 9.76
N GLY A 144 8.06 -25.67 10.42
CA GLY A 144 7.35 -25.90 11.70
C GLY A 144 7.67 -24.81 12.73
N GLN A 145 6.80 -24.26 13.56
CA GLN A 145 5.50 -24.60 14.19
C GLN A 145 5.02 -23.23 14.77
N ARG A 146 3.76 -22.79 14.90
CA ARG A 146 2.40 -23.33 14.98
C ARG A 146 1.44 -22.31 14.39
#